data_AF-A0A4S2BSA6-F1
#
_entry.id   AF-A0A4S2BSA6-F1
#
_cell.length_a   1.000
_cell.length_b   1.000
_cell.length_c   1.000
_cell.angle_alpha   90.00
_cell.angle_beta   90.00
_cell.angle_gamma   90.00
#
_symmetry.space_group_name_H-M   'P 1'
#
loop_
_entity.id
_entity.type
_entity.pdbx_description
1 polymer ?
#
loop_
_entity_poly.entity_id
_entity_poly.type
_entity_poly.pdbx_seq_one_letter_code
_entity_poly.pdbx_strand_id
1 'polypeptide(L)'
;MGTVIILVVLEPQASGSWHLHGLIKKQEGKLPFIDNNEVIEPMWGQGFTKTKRLKDTDNVASYLMAYLTNVPKDEIVPGTIKKGIIKGARLHFYPSGVHIYRGSRGLIKPVRIKGVKSDILFDHGLQRDAKADAAFYHEHKIKDGKKISHITEFYDNVSDKKEANQARQDND
;
A
#
# COMPACT_ATOMS: atom_id res chain seq x y z
N MET A 1 -5.24 -26.19 -11.30
CA MET A 1 -4.07 -25.29 -11.12
C MET A 1 -4.52 -24.12 -10.27
N GLY A 2 -3.87 -23.85 -9.13
CA GLY A 2 -4.27 -22.74 -8.26
C GLY A 2 -3.88 -21.39 -8.85
N THR A 3 -4.79 -20.43 -8.80
CA THR A 3 -4.57 -19.07 -9.33
C THR A 3 -3.71 -18.24 -8.38
N VAL A 4 -2.75 -17.50 -8.94
CA VAL A 4 -1.91 -16.53 -8.22
C VAL A 4 -2.37 -15.12 -8.55
N ILE A 5 -2.54 -14.30 -7.51
CA ILE A 5 -2.81 -12.87 -7.61
C ILE A 5 -1.53 -12.11 -7.27
N ILE A 6 -1.25 -11.10 -8.08
CA ILE A 6 -0.10 -10.22 -7.90
C ILE A 6 -0.60 -8.77 -7.79
N LEU A 7 -0.06 -8.01 -6.85
CA LEU A 7 -0.14 -6.55 -6.80
C LEU A 7 1.27 -6.02 -6.99
N VAL A 8 1.47 -5.16 -7.98
CA VAL A 8 2.76 -4.55 -8.26
C VAL A 8 2.65 -3.05 -8.11
N VAL A 9 3.57 -2.48 -7.35
CA VAL A 9 3.73 -1.05 -7.14
C VAL A 9 4.99 -0.59 -7.86
N LEU A 10 4.86 0.48 -8.65
CA LEU A 10 5.98 1.11 -9.33
C LEU A 10 6.68 2.06 -8.38
N GLU A 11 8.02 2.05 -8.37
CA GLU A 11 8.87 2.99 -7.65
C GLU A 11 9.95 3.50 -8.62
N PRO A 12 9.77 4.68 -9.22
CA PRO A 12 10.82 5.31 -10.03
C PRO A 12 11.94 5.82 -9.11
N GLN A 13 13.19 5.56 -9.48
CA GLN A 13 14.37 5.99 -8.75
C GLN A 13 15.01 7.21 -9.39
N ALA A 14 15.74 8.02 -8.61
CA ALA A 14 16.42 9.21 -9.11
C ALA A 14 17.47 8.91 -10.18
N SER A 15 18.01 7.68 -10.21
CA SER A 15 18.91 7.19 -11.27
C SER A 15 18.23 7.00 -12.64
N GLY A 16 16.89 7.09 -12.70
CA GLY A 16 16.10 6.73 -13.88
C GLY A 16 15.73 5.25 -13.95
N SER A 17 16.25 4.42 -13.05
CA SER A 17 15.88 3.01 -12.95
C SER A 17 14.47 2.82 -12.40
N TRP A 18 13.79 1.76 -12.83
CA TRP A 18 12.53 1.32 -12.26
C TRP A 18 12.74 0.25 -11.20
N HIS A 19 12.17 0.47 -10.02
CA HIS A 19 12.04 -0.54 -8.98
C HIS A 19 10.57 -0.96 -8.87
N LEU A 20 10.29 -2.25 -8.77
CA LEU A 20 8.94 -2.77 -8.66
C LEU A 20 8.78 -3.55 -7.35
N HIS A 21 7.81 -3.15 -6.53
CA HIS A 21 7.42 -3.90 -5.33
C HIS A 21 6.25 -4.82 -5.66
N GLY A 22 6.50 -6.12 -5.72
CA GLY A 22 5.48 -7.13 -6.00
C GLY A 22 5.02 -7.85 -4.73
N LEU A 23 3.71 -7.79 -4.45
CA LEU A 23 3.05 -8.69 -3.51
C LEU A 23 2.44 -9.85 -4.28
N ILE A 24 2.79 -11.08 -3.90
CA ILE A 24 2.32 -12.30 -4.55
C ILE A 24 1.52 -13.10 -3.52
N LYS A 25 0.29 -13.47 -3.87
CA LYS A 25 -0.60 -14.28 -3.04
C LYS A 25 -1.23 -15.38 -3.87
N LYS A 26 -1.35 -16.59 -3.31
CA LYS A 26 -2.18 -17.65 -3.88
C LYS A 26 -3.63 -17.45 -3.44
N GLN A 27 -4.60 -17.60 -4.34
CA GLN A 27 -6.02 -17.47 -3.97
C GLN A 27 -6.43 -18.54 -2.94
N GLU A 28 -5.94 -19.76 -3.12
CA GLU A 28 -6.28 -20.92 -2.30
C GLU A 28 -5.03 -21.66 -1.83
N GLY A 29 -4.97 -21.96 -0.53
CA GLY A 29 -3.87 -22.66 0.12
C GLY A 29 -2.59 -21.82 0.25
N LYS A 30 -1.52 -22.47 0.74
CA LYS A 30 -0.24 -21.80 1.02
C LYS A 30 0.53 -21.55 -0.29
N LEU A 31 1.11 -20.35 -0.41
CA LEU A 31 2.04 -20.02 -1.49
C LEU A 31 3.34 -20.83 -1.26
N PRO A 32 3.84 -21.58 -2.27
CA PRO A 32 5.09 -22.33 -2.14
C PRO A 32 6.27 -21.39 -1.88
N PHE A 33 7.38 -21.95 -1.41
CA PHE A 33 8.64 -21.21 -1.41
C PHE A 33 9.02 -20.87 -2.85
N ILE A 34 9.44 -19.64 -3.07
CA ILE A 34 9.92 -19.15 -4.37
C ILE A 34 11.36 -18.72 -4.14
N ASP A 35 12.29 -19.48 -4.70
CA ASP A 35 13.71 -19.15 -4.63
C ASP A 35 14.00 -17.90 -5.47
N ASN A 36 14.72 -16.94 -4.88
CA ASN A 36 15.04 -15.71 -5.58
C ASN A 36 15.99 -15.94 -6.75
N ASN A 37 17.04 -16.72 -6.55
CA ASN A 37 18.17 -16.83 -7.46
C ASN A 37 17.89 -17.89 -8.53
N GLU A 38 17.13 -18.93 -8.21
CA GLU A 38 16.79 -19.98 -9.18
C GLU A 38 15.54 -19.66 -10.00
N VAL A 39 14.61 -18.84 -9.48
CA VAL A 39 13.32 -18.58 -10.14
C VAL A 39 13.16 -17.11 -10.54
N ILE A 40 13.20 -16.18 -9.59
CA ILE A 40 12.82 -14.78 -9.85
C ILE A 40 13.89 -14.00 -10.61
N GLU A 41 15.15 -14.12 -10.22
CA GLU A 41 16.28 -13.44 -10.87
C GLU A 41 16.43 -13.86 -12.36
N PRO A 42 16.40 -15.15 -12.74
CA PRO A 42 16.44 -15.55 -14.14
C PRO A 42 15.24 -15.06 -14.94
N MET A 43 14.04 -15.01 -14.35
CA MET A 43 12.84 -14.48 -15.01
C MET A 43 12.89 -12.96 -15.20
N TRP A 44 13.52 -12.23 -14.28
CA TRP A 44 13.65 -10.78 -14.35
C TRP A 44 14.70 -10.35 -15.38
N GLY A 45 15.82 -11.07 -15.45
CA GLY A 45 16.81 -10.97 -16.53
C GLY A 45 17.72 -9.73 -16.50
N GLN A 46 17.39 -8.67 -15.75
CA GLN A 46 18.23 -7.47 -15.67
C GLN A 46 18.21 -6.79 -14.30
N GLY A 47 19.39 -6.50 -13.75
CA GLY A 47 19.51 -5.84 -12.44
C GLY A 47 19.51 -6.86 -11.32
N PHE A 48 18.77 -6.61 -10.24
CA PHE A 48 18.71 -7.52 -9.09
C PHE A 48 17.27 -7.68 -8.61
N THR A 49 17.01 -8.81 -7.97
CA THR A 49 15.71 -9.12 -7.37
C THR A 49 15.89 -9.52 -5.91
N LYS A 50 14.82 -9.41 -5.14
CA LYS A 50 14.82 -9.86 -3.74
C LYS A 50 13.45 -10.39 -3.34
N THR A 51 13.38 -11.70 -3.16
CA THR A 51 12.15 -12.39 -2.78
C THR A 51 12.19 -12.73 -1.30
N LYS A 52 11.14 -12.33 -0.57
CA LYS A 52 11.01 -12.56 0.87
C LYS A 52 9.58 -12.92 1.22
N ARG A 53 9.42 -13.86 2.15
CA ARG A 53 8.13 -14.15 2.79
C ARG A 53 7.81 -13.04 3.80
N LEU A 54 6.63 -12.45 3.67
CA LEU A 54 6.10 -11.50 4.65
C LEU A 54 5.69 -12.24 5.94
N LYS A 55 5.85 -11.58 7.08
CA LYS A 55 5.40 -12.05 8.39
C LYS A 55 4.12 -11.29 8.79
N ASP A 56 3.29 -11.88 9.63
CA ASP A 56 2.00 -11.27 10.03
C ASP A 56 2.17 -9.97 10.83
N THR A 57 3.34 -9.73 11.42
CA THR A 57 3.69 -8.48 12.10
C THR A 57 3.98 -7.32 11.15
N ASP A 58 4.09 -7.58 9.85
CA ASP A 58 4.47 -6.56 8.88
C ASP A 58 3.25 -5.69 8.50
N ASN A 59 3.35 -4.38 8.73
CA ASN A 59 2.41 -3.44 8.12
C ASN A 59 2.79 -3.23 6.64
N VAL A 60 2.38 -4.19 5.81
CA VAL A 60 2.66 -4.23 4.36
C VAL A 60 2.21 -2.94 3.66
N ALA A 61 1.10 -2.36 4.10
CA ALA A 61 0.60 -1.11 3.55
C ALA A 61 1.56 0.05 3.84
N SER A 62 2.02 0.20 5.08
CA SER A 62 3.00 1.24 5.43
C SER A 62 4.34 1.05 4.71
N TYR A 63 4.78 -0.20 4.54
CA TYR A 63 5.96 -0.53 3.76
C TYR A 63 5.82 0.02 2.33
N LEU A 64 4.77 -0.36 1.60
CA LEU A 64 4.55 0.10 0.22
C LEU A 64 4.40 1.62 0.14
N MET A 65 3.65 2.23 1.05
CA MET A 65 3.40 3.67 1.05
C MET A 65 4.69 4.49 1.24
N ALA A 66 5.65 4.01 2.03
CA ALA A 66 6.92 4.70 2.24
C ALA A 66 7.74 4.82 0.93
N TYR A 67 7.78 3.75 0.12
CA TYR A 67 8.46 3.77 -1.18
C TYR A 67 7.73 4.63 -2.20
N LEU A 68 6.41 4.73 -2.11
CA LEU A 68 5.61 5.46 -3.10
C LEU A 68 5.89 6.95 -3.14
N THR A 69 6.05 7.58 -1.98
CA THR A 69 6.02 9.05 -1.90
C THR A 69 7.40 9.64 -1.62
N ASN A 70 8.27 8.92 -0.94
CA ASN A 70 9.46 9.50 -0.33
C ASN A 70 10.74 9.09 -1.08
N VAL A 71 11.74 9.98 -1.06
CA VAL A 71 13.05 9.70 -1.66
C VAL A 71 14.15 9.86 -0.61
N PRO A 72 15.05 8.88 -0.42
CA PRO A 72 16.29 9.04 0.31
C PRO A 72 17.14 10.19 -0.26
N LYS A 73 17.68 11.06 0.60
CA LYS A 73 18.46 12.23 0.18
C LYS A 73 19.66 11.86 -0.68
N ASP A 74 20.29 10.73 -0.39
CA ASP A 74 21.43 10.17 -1.09
C ASP A 74 21.09 9.65 -2.49
N GLU A 75 19.82 9.37 -2.82
CA GLU A 75 19.42 9.10 -4.20
C GLU A 75 19.54 10.36 -5.09
N ILE A 76 19.34 11.56 -4.52
CA ILE A 76 19.30 12.82 -5.29
C ILE A 76 20.60 13.61 -5.16
N VAL A 77 21.23 13.58 -3.99
CA VAL A 77 22.44 14.36 -3.69
C VAL A 77 23.62 13.41 -3.45
N PRO A 78 24.51 13.23 -4.45
CA PRO A 78 25.72 12.40 -4.30
C PRO A 78 26.58 12.90 -3.13
N GLY A 79 27.16 11.97 -2.37
CA GLY A 79 28.02 12.31 -1.22
C GLY A 79 27.29 12.69 0.07
N THR A 80 25.97 12.46 0.16
CA THR A 80 25.21 12.68 1.39
C THR A 80 25.70 11.77 2.52
N ILE A 81 26.35 12.36 3.53
CA ILE A 81 26.89 11.63 4.70
C ILE A 81 25.78 11.26 5.70
N LYS A 82 24.74 12.09 5.82
CA LYS A 82 23.65 11.89 6.77
C LYS A 82 22.40 11.35 6.07
N LYS A 83 22.04 10.11 6.37
CA LYS A 83 20.78 9.51 5.92
C LYS A 83 19.59 10.42 6.25
N GLY A 84 18.75 10.66 5.27
CA GLY A 84 17.56 11.49 5.43
C GLY A 84 16.56 11.19 4.33
N ILE A 85 15.29 11.54 4.58
CA ILE A 85 14.19 11.29 3.65
C ILE A 85 13.58 12.63 3.24
N ILE A 86 13.42 12.84 1.93
CA ILE A 86 12.67 13.96 1.37
C ILE A 86 11.23 13.48 1.15
N LYS A 87 10.30 14.00 1.95
CA LYS A 87 8.90 13.61 1.90
C LYS A 87 8.24 14.08 0.60
N GLY A 88 7.50 13.20 -0.07
CA GLY A 88 6.73 13.54 -1.27
C GLY A 88 7.56 13.72 -2.56
N ALA A 89 8.89 13.75 -2.48
CA ALA A 89 9.74 14.01 -3.64
C ALA A 89 9.58 12.97 -4.77
N ARG A 90 9.23 11.71 -4.43
CA ARG A 90 9.17 10.64 -5.45
C ARG A 90 8.01 10.85 -6.41
N LEU A 91 6.97 11.57 -5.98
CA LEU A 91 5.82 11.91 -6.80
C LEU A 91 6.21 12.65 -8.09
N HIS A 92 7.32 13.40 -8.08
CA HIS A 92 7.82 14.11 -9.26
C HIS A 92 8.47 13.21 -10.31
N PHE A 93 8.83 11.98 -9.96
CA PHE A 93 9.47 11.03 -10.88
C PHE A 93 8.46 10.15 -11.62
N TYR A 94 7.19 10.17 -11.21
CA TYR A 94 6.15 9.46 -11.92
C TYR A 94 5.76 10.24 -13.19
N PRO A 95 5.75 9.58 -14.37
CA PRO A 95 5.20 10.18 -15.57
C PRO A 95 3.73 10.57 -15.38
N SER A 96 3.31 11.65 -16.02
CA SER A 96 1.91 12.06 -16.00
C SER A 96 1.01 10.93 -16.51
N GLY A 97 -0.07 10.64 -15.79
CA GLY A 97 -1.04 9.60 -16.14
C GLY A 97 -0.63 8.16 -15.81
N VAL A 98 0.54 7.93 -15.20
CA VAL A 98 0.96 6.56 -14.84
C VAL A 98 0.09 5.96 -13.73
N HIS A 99 -0.26 4.68 -13.88
CA HIS A 99 -0.84 3.91 -12.79
C HIS A 99 0.27 3.48 -11.83
N ILE A 100 0.33 4.14 -10.67
CA ILE A 100 1.33 3.89 -9.62
C ILE A 100 1.34 2.42 -9.17
N TYR A 101 0.19 1.75 -9.16
CA TYR A 101 0.09 0.32 -8.90
C TYR A 101 -0.80 -0.37 -9.93
N ARG A 102 -0.60 -1.67 -10.07
CA ARG A 102 -1.35 -2.56 -10.96
C ARG A 102 -1.56 -3.90 -10.27
N GLY A 103 -2.68 -4.57 -10.55
CA GLY A 103 -3.02 -5.84 -9.93
C GLY A 103 -3.54 -6.84 -10.96
N SER A 104 -3.35 -8.13 -10.66
CA SER A 104 -3.93 -9.22 -11.44
C SER A 104 -5.45 -9.11 -11.50
N ARG A 105 -6.04 -9.63 -12.59
CA ARG A 105 -7.49 -9.83 -12.69
C ARG A 105 -7.95 -10.75 -11.54
N GLY A 106 -9.06 -10.40 -10.90
CA GLY A 106 -9.58 -11.13 -9.74
C GLY A 106 -9.08 -10.63 -8.39
N LEU A 107 -8.19 -9.63 -8.33
CA LEU A 107 -7.91 -8.92 -7.09
C LEU A 107 -9.16 -8.14 -6.65
N ILE A 108 -9.73 -8.53 -5.51
CA ILE A 108 -10.89 -7.87 -4.91
C ILE A 108 -10.46 -6.50 -4.40
N LYS A 109 -11.14 -5.46 -4.89
CA LYS A 109 -10.91 -4.07 -4.47
C LYS A 109 -11.74 -3.74 -3.23
N PRO A 110 -11.27 -2.85 -2.35
CA PRO A 110 -12.09 -2.39 -1.24
C PRO A 110 -13.35 -1.69 -1.74
N VAL A 111 -14.47 -1.92 -1.06
CA VAL A 111 -15.76 -1.28 -1.33
C VAL A 111 -15.64 0.21 -1.01
N ARG A 112 -16.23 1.06 -1.86
CA ARG A 112 -16.24 2.52 -1.70
C ARG A 112 -17.67 3.01 -1.68
N ILE A 113 -18.07 3.60 -0.56
CA ILE A 113 -19.41 4.16 -0.36
C ILE A 113 -19.27 5.67 -0.12
N LYS A 114 -20.23 6.43 -0.63
CA LYS A 114 -20.33 7.88 -0.40
C LYS A 114 -21.71 8.17 0.15
N GLY A 115 -21.77 8.99 1.19
CA GLY A 115 -23.01 9.28 1.90
C GLY A 115 -22.72 10.08 3.15
N VAL A 116 -23.76 10.25 3.98
CA VAL A 116 -23.64 10.89 5.28
C VAL A 116 -22.92 9.93 6.23
N LYS A 117 -21.94 10.45 6.98
CA LYS A 117 -21.10 9.65 7.88
C LYS A 117 -21.93 8.80 8.86
N SER A 118 -22.92 9.41 9.53
CA SER A 118 -23.75 8.72 10.52
C SER A 118 -24.54 7.56 9.95
N ASP A 119 -25.07 7.71 8.72
CA ASP A 119 -25.78 6.63 8.03
C ASP A 119 -24.82 5.50 7.65
N ILE A 120 -23.65 5.81 7.09
CA ILE A 120 -22.63 4.81 6.74
C ILE A 120 -22.19 4.02 7.97
N LEU A 121 -21.95 4.70 9.11
CA LEU A 121 -21.59 4.02 10.36
C LEU A 121 -22.69 3.05 10.79
N PHE A 122 -23.94 3.49 10.75
CA PHE A 122 -25.10 2.69 11.12
C PHE A 122 -25.27 1.45 10.23
N ASP A 123 -25.17 1.63 8.91
CA ASP A 123 -25.29 0.55 7.92
C ASP A 123 -24.20 -0.52 8.10
N HIS A 124 -23.06 -0.14 8.67
CA HIS A 124 -21.91 -1.01 8.97
C HIS A 124 -21.90 -1.52 10.43
N GLY A 125 -23.03 -1.42 11.14
CA GLY A 125 -23.22 -2.00 12.47
C GLY A 125 -22.61 -1.19 13.62
N LEU A 126 -22.24 0.07 13.39
CA LEU A 126 -21.76 1.00 14.41
C LEU A 126 -22.86 1.97 14.86
N GLN A 127 -22.67 2.61 16.02
CA GLN A 127 -23.54 3.72 16.42
C GLN A 127 -23.32 4.93 15.50
N ARG A 128 -24.38 5.71 15.27
CA ARG A 128 -24.37 6.90 14.38
C ARG A 128 -23.35 7.97 14.79
N ASP A 129 -23.03 8.02 16.06
CA ASP A 129 -22.09 8.92 16.72
C ASP A 129 -20.81 8.21 17.19
N ALA A 130 -20.54 7.01 16.66
CA ALA A 130 -19.36 6.24 17.02
C ALA A 130 -18.06 7.04 16.83
N LYS A 131 -17.23 7.01 17.87
CA LYS A 131 -15.89 7.60 17.84
C LYS A 131 -14.95 6.70 17.06
N ALA A 132 -14.10 7.32 16.25
CA ALA A 132 -13.06 6.61 15.52
C ALA A 132 -11.98 6.07 16.47
N ASP A 133 -11.44 4.90 16.17
CA ASP A 133 -10.31 4.30 16.89
C ASP A 133 -9.02 5.09 16.64
N ALA A 134 -8.88 5.63 15.42
CA ALA A 134 -7.84 6.59 15.07
C ALA A 134 -8.39 7.64 14.09
N ALA A 135 -7.94 8.89 14.22
CA ALA A 135 -8.32 9.98 13.34
C ALA A 135 -7.10 10.85 12.98
N PHE A 136 -6.98 11.21 11.71
CA PHE A 136 -5.90 12.03 11.17
C PHE A 136 -6.48 13.24 10.46
N TYR A 137 -5.92 14.41 10.78
CA TYR A 137 -6.38 15.70 10.30
C TYR A 137 -5.30 16.35 9.46
N HIS A 138 -5.65 16.72 8.23
CA HIS A 138 -4.73 17.37 7.30
C HIS A 138 -5.39 18.64 6.76
N GLU A 139 -4.66 19.76 6.81
CA GLU A 139 -5.10 21.02 6.23
C GLU A 139 -4.15 21.42 5.10
N HIS A 140 -4.71 21.71 3.93
CA HIS A 140 -3.99 22.16 2.76
C HIS A 140 -4.43 23.58 2.42
N LYS A 141 -3.46 24.49 2.34
CA LYS A 141 -3.69 25.83 1.80
C LYS A 141 -3.59 25.77 0.27
N ILE A 142 -4.65 26.16 -0.42
CA ILE A 142 -4.65 26.34 -1.87
C ILE A 142 -4.01 27.71 -2.18
N LYS A 143 -3.54 27.87 -3.43
CA LYS A 143 -2.98 29.12 -3.96
C LYS A 143 -3.84 30.37 -3.68
N ASP A 144 -5.16 30.22 -3.66
CA ASP A 144 -6.12 31.32 -3.42
C ASP A 144 -6.33 31.65 -1.93
N GLY A 145 -5.50 31.12 -1.03
CA GLY A 145 -5.61 31.30 0.42
C GLY A 145 -6.73 30.49 1.09
N LYS A 146 -7.60 29.85 0.30
CA LYS A 146 -8.60 28.89 0.79
C LYS A 146 -7.92 27.68 1.44
N LYS A 147 -8.53 27.17 2.51
CA LYS A 147 -8.07 25.97 3.21
C LYS A 147 -9.00 24.81 2.88
N ILE A 148 -8.42 23.66 2.54
CA ILE A 148 -9.14 22.39 2.46
C ILE A 148 -8.70 21.56 3.66
N SER A 149 -9.65 21.11 4.46
CA SER A 149 -9.42 20.14 5.53
C SER A 149 -9.85 18.74 5.07
N HIS A 150 -9.00 17.76 5.36
CA HIS A 150 -9.26 16.35 5.16
C HIS A 150 -9.17 15.66 6.52
N ILE A 151 -10.24 14.97 6.88
CA ILE A 151 -10.29 14.13 8.08
C ILE A 151 -10.35 12.68 7.61
N THR A 152 -9.43 11.85 8.11
CA THR A 152 -9.43 10.40 7.86
C THR A 152 -9.65 9.70 9.19
N GLU A 153 -10.71 8.91 9.28
CA GLU A 153 -11.10 8.18 10.48
C GLU A 153 -11.05 6.67 10.23
N PHE A 154 -10.58 5.93 11.23
CA PHE A 154 -10.45 4.48 11.20
C PHE A 154 -11.38 3.87 12.25
N TYR A 155 -12.09 2.82 11.82
CA TYR A 155 -13.01 2.06 12.64
C TYR A 155 -12.66 0.57 12.51
N ASP A 156 -12.30 -0.06 13.62
CA ASP A 156 -11.86 -1.46 13.66
C ASP A 156 -13.01 -2.43 13.97
N ASN A 157 -14.01 -1.98 14.73
CA ASN A 157 -15.13 -2.81 15.20
C ASN A 157 -16.32 -2.88 14.22
N VAL A 158 -16.05 -2.76 12.92
CA VAL A 158 -17.07 -2.87 11.87
C VAL A 158 -17.47 -4.36 11.69
N SER A 159 -18.76 -4.64 11.48
CA SER A 159 -19.32 -6.00 11.36
C SER A 159 -18.48 -6.93 10.47
N ASP A 160 -18.07 -6.44 9.30
CA ASP A 160 -17.38 -7.23 8.27
C ASP A 160 -15.92 -7.58 8.64
N LYS A 161 -15.32 -6.83 9.56
CA LYS A 161 -13.94 -7.05 10.02
C LYS A 161 -13.83 -8.21 11.01
N LYS A 162 -14.92 -8.51 11.74
CA LYS A 162 -14.98 -9.67 12.65
C LYS A 162 -14.82 -10.97 11.87
N GLU A 163 -15.55 -11.15 10.77
CA GLU A 163 -15.45 -12.35 9.92
C GLU A 163 -14.06 -12.50 9.28
N ALA A 164 -13.47 -11.41 8.79
CA ALA A 164 -12.15 -11.43 8.17
C ALA A 164 -11.00 -11.73 9.15
N ASN A 165 -11.16 -11.42 10.43
CA ASN A 165 -10.19 -11.77 11.48
C ASN A 165 -10.45 -13.19 12.04
N GLN A 166 -11.71 -13.64 12.11
CA GLN A 166 -12.07 -15.00 12.53
C GLN A 166 -11.55 -16.04 11.52
N ALA A 167 -11.77 -15.81 10.22
CA ALA A 167 -11.28 -16.69 9.14
C ALA A 167 -9.75 -16.78 9.05
N ARG A 168 -9.02 -15.86 9.69
CA ARG A 168 -7.55 -15.91 9.81
C ARG A 168 -7.09 -16.82 10.96
N GLN A 169 -7.88 -16.96 12.02
CA GLN A 169 -7.55 -17.82 13.16
C GLN A 169 -7.87 -19.29 12.89
N ASP A 170 -8.86 -19.58 12.05
CA ASP A 170 -9.31 -20.95 11.76
C ASP A 170 -8.45 -21.69 10.70
N ASN A 171 -7.40 -21.04 10.17
CA ASN A 171 -6.54 -21.58 9.09
C ASN A 171 -5.06 -21.75 9.48
N ASP A 172 -4.75 -21.60 10.77
CA ASP A 172 -3.42 -21.89 11.34
C ASP A 172 -3.37 -23.27 12.00
#